data_AF-A0A0F9ETQ4-F1
#
_entry.id   AF-A0A0F9ETQ4-F1
#
_cell.length_a   1.000
_cell.length_b   1.000
_cell.length_c   1.000
_cell.angle_alpha   90.00
_cell.angle_beta   90.00
_cell.angle_gamma   90.00
#
_symmetry.space_group_name_H-M   'P 1'
#
loop_
_entity.id
_entity.type
_entity.pdbx_description
1 polymer ?
#
loop_
_entity_poly.entity_id
_entity_poly.type
_entity_poly.pdbx_seq_one_letter_code
_entity_poly.pdbx_strand_id
1 'polypeptide(L)'
;ITRDGLSTESGKVKEIGNGGLSGSPVRDRSTEIIRYIHEKTAGKLPIIGVGGIMNPEDAIEKIKAGASLVQVYTGFIYEGPSLVRRINRKILRSS
;
A
#
# COMPACT_ATOMS: atom_id res chain seq x y z
N ILE A 1 9.30 -8.91 -4.75
CA ILE A 1 8.88 -7.62 -5.36
C ILE A 1 9.81 -7.43 -6.55
N THR A 2 9.27 -7.46 -7.77
CA THR A 2 10.08 -7.23 -8.98
C THR A 2 10.28 -5.72 -9.18
N ARG A 3 11.24 -5.35 -10.02
CA ARG A 3 11.46 -3.96 -10.44
C ARG A 3 10.86 -3.67 -11.82
N ASP A 4 9.96 -4.55 -12.26
CA ASP A 4 9.28 -4.45 -13.54
C ASP A 4 8.20 -3.36 -13.46
N GLY A 5 7.99 -2.64 -14.57
CA GLY A 5 6.98 -1.57 -14.63
C GLY A 5 7.39 -0.26 -13.96
N LEU A 6 8.66 -0.09 -13.55
CA LEU A 6 9.19 1.22 -13.17
C LEU A 6 9.33 2.12 -14.42
N SER A 7 8.99 3.40 -14.29
CA SER A 7 9.20 4.39 -15.36
C SER A 7 10.67 4.67 -15.64
N THR A 8 11.55 4.40 -14.66
CA THR A 8 12.99 4.56 -14.80
C THR A 8 13.56 3.43 -15.67
N GLU A 9 14.42 3.78 -16.63
CA GLU A 9 15.06 2.83 -17.52
C GLU A 9 15.83 1.73 -16.78
N SER A 10 15.73 0.49 -17.27
CA SER A 10 16.32 -0.69 -16.64
C SER A 10 17.84 -0.61 -16.46
N GLY A 11 18.56 0.03 -17.40
CA GLY A 11 19.99 0.30 -17.26
C GLY A 11 20.31 1.17 -16.04
N LYS A 12 19.55 2.25 -15.86
CA LYS A 12 19.68 3.14 -14.70
C LYS A 12 19.27 2.47 -13.39
N VAL A 13 18.21 1.65 -13.41
CA VAL A 13 17.78 0.87 -12.24
C VAL A 13 18.86 -0.11 -11.78
N LYS A 14 19.59 -0.72 -12.73
CA LYS A 14 20.74 -1.59 -12.42
C LYS A 14 21.90 -0.79 -11.79
N GLU A 15 22.21 0.39 -12.33
CA GLU A 15 23.25 1.27 -11.80
C GLU A 15 22.96 1.74 -10.36
N ILE A 16 21.70 2.10 -10.06
CA ILE A 16 21.26 2.47 -8.70
C ILE A 16 21.46 1.32 -7.70
N GLY A 17 21.38 0.08 -8.17
CA GLY A 17 21.66 -1.10 -7.35
C GLY A 17 20.52 -1.50 -6.41
N ASN A 18 20.86 -2.35 -5.44
CA ASN A 18 19.90 -3.00 -4.55
C ASN A 18 19.36 -2.04 -3.48
N GLY A 19 18.12 -2.29 -3.06
CA GLY A 19 17.39 -1.47 -2.08
C GLY A 19 15.90 -1.80 -2.08
N GLY A 20 15.20 -1.35 -1.04
CA GLY A 20 13.75 -1.54 -0.91
C GLY A 20 12.95 -0.63 -1.83
N LEU A 21 11.95 -1.18 -2.51
CA LEU A 21 10.94 -0.39 -3.21
C LEU A 21 9.81 0.00 -2.25
N SER A 22 9.26 1.19 -2.46
CA SER A 22 8.10 1.70 -1.73
C SER A 22 7.14 2.43 -2.68
N GLY A 23 5.98 2.86 -2.19
CA GLY A 23 4.96 3.54 -3.00
C GLY A 23 4.19 2.63 -3.94
N SER A 24 3.65 3.20 -5.02
CA SER A 24 2.78 2.52 -5.98
C SER A 24 3.29 1.16 -6.47
N PRO A 25 4.60 0.97 -6.77
CA PRO A 25 5.12 -0.32 -7.23
C PRO A 25 4.87 -1.50 -6.29
N VAL A 26 4.67 -1.25 -4.98
CA VAL A 26 4.44 -2.33 -4.00
C VAL A 26 2.96 -2.49 -3.61
N ARG A 27 2.05 -1.68 -4.18
CA ARG A 27 0.63 -1.65 -3.80
C ARG A 27 -0.03 -3.02 -3.96
N ASP A 28 -0.03 -3.56 -5.17
CA ASP A 28 -0.82 -4.75 -5.49
C ASP A 28 -0.32 -5.97 -4.72
N ARG A 29 1.01 -6.17 -4.68
CA ARG A 29 1.62 -7.26 -3.93
C ARG A 29 1.35 -7.18 -2.43
N SER A 30 1.43 -5.98 -1.85
CA SER A 30 1.15 -5.83 -0.42
C SER A 30 -0.33 -6.06 -0.09
N THR A 31 -1.25 -5.67 -0.96
CA THR A 31 -2.69 -5.96 -0.81
C THR A 31 -2.98 -7.47 -0.93
N GLU A 32 -2.32 -8.17 -1.86
CA GLU A 32 -2.41 -9.63 -1.98
C GLU A 32 -1.93 -10.35 -0.70
N ILE A 33 -0.81 -9.91 -0.12
CA ILE A 33 -0.27 -10.49 1.12
C ILE A 33 -1.23 -10.27 2.29
N ILE A 34 -1.84 -9.09 2.41
CA ILE A 34 -2.86 -8.81 3.44
C ILE A 34 -4.01 -9.82 3.32
N ARG A 35 -4.54 -10.00 2.10
CA ARG A 35 -5.62 -10.96 1.83
C ARG A 35 -5.23 -12.38 2.22
N TYR A 36 -4.05 -12.81 1.79
CA TYR A 36 -3.53 -14.14 2.11
C TYR A 36 -3.44 -14.37 3.62
N ILE A 37 -2.88 -13.43 4.39
CA ILE A 37 -2.74 -13.57 5.84
C ILE A 37 -4.12 -13.56 6.51
N HIS A 38 -5.01 -12.69 6.08
CA HIS A 38 -6.37 -12.60 6.62
C HIS A 38 -7.12 -13.94 6.44
N GLU A 39 -7.08 -14.51 5.23
CA GLU A 39 -7.68 -15.81 4.92
C GLU A 39 -7.05 -16.94 5.75
N LYS A 40 -5.72 -17.00 5.84
CA LYS A 40 -5.01 -18.06 6.60
C LYS A 40 -5.26 -17.98 8.09
N THR A 41 -5.55 -16.81 8.62
CA THR A 41 -5.83 -16.61 10.05
C THR A 41 -7.32 -16.58 10.36
N ALA A 42 -8.18 -16.75 9.34
CA ALA A 42 -9.63 -16.57 9.45
C ALA A 42 -9.99 -15.25 10.14
N GLY A 43 -9.24 -14.19 9.85
CA GLY A 43 -9.41 -12.85 10.44
C GLY A 43 -9.08 -12.74 11.94
N LYS A 44 -8.52 -13.77 12.58
CA LYS A 44 -8.21 -13.76 14.02
C LYS A 44 -6.96 -12.96 14.38
N LEU A 45 -6.08 -12.72 13.41
CA LEU A 45 -4.89 -11.90 13.60
C LEU A 45 -5.14 -10.50 13.03
N PRO A 46 -5.10 -9.44 13.85
CA PRO A 46 -5.18 -8.07 13.35
C PRO A 46 -4.01 -7.75 12.41
N ILE A 47 -4.31 -7.13 11.27
CA ILE A 47 -3.31 -6.79 10.25
C ILE A 47 -3.23 -5.27 10.11
N ILE A 48 -2.01 -4.72 10.17
CA ILE A 48 -1.74 -3.33 9.76
C ILE A 48 -1.31 -3.35 8.29
N GLY A 49 -2.17 -2.86 7.40
CA GLY A 49 -1.94 -2.81 5.97
C GLY A 49 -1.00 -1.68 5.57
N VAL A 50 0.10 -2.01 4.89
CA VAL A 50 1.11 -1.02 4.43
C VAL A 50 1.46 -1.23 2.96
N GLY A 51 2.14 -0.26 2.36
CA GLY A 51 2.69 -0.36 1.00
C GLY A 51 1.77 0.21 -0.09
N GLY A 52 2.22 1.28 -0.74
CA GLY A 52 1.54 1.82 -1.93
C GLY A 52 0.18 2.46 -1.71
N ILE A 53 -0.07 3.06 -0.55
CA ILE A 53 -1.27 3.86 -0.28
C ILE A 53 -1.02 5.28 -0.74
N MET A 54 -1.50 5.64 -1.93
CA MET A 54 -1.31 6.95 -2.55
C MET A 54 -2.63 7.75 -2.59
N ASN A 55 -3.77 7.09 -2.48
CA ASN A 55 -5.08 7.73 -2.46
C ASN A 55 -6.04 7.02 -1.46
N PRO A 56 -7.23 7.58 -1.21
CA PRO A 56 -8.21 6.97 -0.32
C PRO A 56 -8.68 5.58 -0.76
N GLU A 57 -8.82 5.35 -2.06
CA GLU A 57 -9.24 4.07 -2.62
C GLU A 57 -8.24 2.95 -2.29
N ASP A 58 -6.93 3.21 -2.37
CA ASP A 58 -5.89 2.23 -2.01
C ASP A 58 -6.01 1.80 -0.52
N ALA A 59 -6.37 2.74 0.36
CA ALA A 59 -6.59 2.43 1.78
C ALA A 59 -7.84 1.54 1.98
N ILE A 60 -8.92 1.84 1.26
CA ILE A 60 -10.14 1.03 1.28
C ILE A 60 -9.87 -0.38 0.74
N GLU A 61 -9.08 -0.52 -0.32
CA GLU A 61 -8.70 -1.82 -0.86
C GLU A 61 -7.95 -2.68 0.15
N LYS A 62 -7.03 -2.10 0.93
CA LYS A 62 -6.33 -2.82 1.99
C LYS A 62 -7.25 -3.24 3.13
N ILE A 63 -8.17 -2.36 3.53
CA ILE A 63 -9.17 -2.69 4.56
C ILE A 63 -10.07 -3.83 4.07
N LYS A 64 -10.56 -3.76 2.82
CA LYS A 64 -11.36 -4.84 2.19
C LYS A 64 -10.58 -6.15 2.03
N ALA A 65 -9.26 -6.08 1.87
CA ALA A 65 -8.40 -7.26 1.86
C ALA A 65 -8.21 -7.88 3.27
N GLY A 66 -8.69 -7.23 4.33
CA GLY A 66 -8.64 -7.77 5.70
C GLY A 66 -7.72 -7.01 6.65
N ALA A 67 -7.19 -5.84 6.26
CA ALA A 67 -6.45 -4.98 7.18
C ALA A 67 -7.39 -4.31 8.20
N SER A 68 -7.00 -4.32 9.47
CA SER A 68 -7.69 -3.64 10.56
C SER A 68 -7.30 -2.16 10.64
N LEU A 69 -6.06 -1.83 10.27
CA LEU A 69 -5.51 -0.49 10.23
C LEU A 69 -4.66 -0.31 8.96
N VAL A 70 -4.35 0.94 8.59
CA VAL A 70 -3.44 1.25 7.50
C VAL A 70 -2.32 2.19 7.94
N GLN A 71 -1.11 2.01 7.39
CA GLN A 71 0.03 2.91 7.59
C GLN A 71 0.44 3.54 6.26
N VAL A 72 0.69 4.85 6.28
CA VAL A 72 1.02 5.63 5.09
C VAL A 72 2.41 6.25 5.26
N TYR A 73 3.23 6.14 4.22
CA TYR A 73 4.54 6.82 4.14
C TYR A 73 4.71 7.47 2.78
N THR A 74 4.99 6.70 1.73
CA THR A 74 5.29 7.26 0.39
C THR A 74 4.17 8.18 -0.10
N GLY A 75 2.90 7.79 0.04
CA GLY A 75 1.78 8.66 -0.26
C GLY A 75 1.75 9.94 0.57
N PHE A 76 2.12 9.90 1.86
CA PHE A 76 2.19 11.11 2.68
C PHE A 76 3.24 12.10 2.15
N ILE A 77 4.39 11.60 1.70
CA ILE A 77 5.47 12.42 1.14
C ILE A 77 5.05 13.09 -0.17
N TYR A 78 4.40 12.35 -1.08
CA TYR A 78 4.06 12.86 -2.41
C TYR A 78 2.72 13.60 -2.48
N GLU A 79 1.73 13.22 -1.66
CA GLU A 79 0.36 13.77 -1.69
C GLU A 79 0.10 14.77 -0.55
N GLY A 80 1.07 14.91 0.35
CA GLY A 80 1.02 15.75 1.52
C GLY A 80 0.08 15.25 2.63
N PRO A 81 0.04 15.98 3.77
CA PRO A 81 -0.70 15.57 4.96
C PRO A 81 -2.22 15.49 4.75
N SER A 82 -2.75 16.17 3.72
CA SER A 82 -4.16 16.13 3.38
C SER A 82 -4.65 14.70 3.04
N LEU A 83 -3.76 13.81 2.59
CA LEU A 83 -4.06 12.43 2.27
C LEU A 83 -4.72 11.70 3.45
N VAL A 84 -4.21 11.90 4.66
CA VAL A 84 -4.76 11.26 5.89
C VAL A 84 -6.21 11.69 6.11
N ARG A 85 -6.51 12.98 5.93
CA ARG A 85 -7.89 13.50 6.04
C ARG A 85 -8.80 12.91 4.97
N ARG A 86 -8.31 12.78 3.73
CA ARG A 86 -9.07 12.20 2.61
C ARG A 86 -9.37 10.71 2.85
N ILE A 87 -8.40 9.94 3.33
CA ILE A 87 -8.58 8.52 3.71
C ILE A 87 -9.66 8.39 4.78
N ASN A 88 -9.56 9.14 5.88
CA ASN A 88 -10.54 9.08 6.97
C ASN A 88 -11.95 9.44 6.50
N ARG A 89 -12.09 10.47 5.65
CA ARG A 89 -13.38 10.83 5.03
C ARG A 89 -13.96 9.72 4.16
N LYS A 90 -13.11 9.01 3.41
CA LYS A 90 -13.55 7.88 2.57
C LYS A 90 -14.01 6.70 3.41
N ILE A 91 -13.28 6.37 4.48
CA ILE A 91 -13.66 5.31 5.43
C ILE A 91 -15.04 5.59 6.02
N LEU A 92 -15.27 6.80 6.54
CA LEU A 92 -16.57 7.20 7.11
C LEU A 92 -17.74 7.12 6.11
N ARG A 93 -17.47 7.28 4.81
CA ARG A 93 -18.50 7.20 3.75
C ARG A 93 -18.71 5.78 3.22
N SER A 94 -17.81 4.86 3.52
CA SER A 94 -17.83 3.47 3.02
C SER A 94 -18.19 2.47 4.12
N SER A 95 -18.46 2.97 5.33
CA SER A 95 -18.90 2.21 6.51
C SER A 95 -20.43 2.15 6.57
#